data_AF-A0A351HWI4-F1
#
_entry.id   AF-A0A351HWI4-F1
#
_cell.length_a   1.000
_cell.length_b   1.000
_cell.length_c   1.000
_cell.angle_alpha   90.00
_cell.angle_beta   90.00
_cell.angle_gamma   90.00
#
_symmetry.space_group_name_H-M   'P 1'
#
loop_
_entity.id
_entity.type
_entity.pdbx_description
1 polymer ?
#
loop_
_entity_poly.entity_id
_entity_poly.type
_entity_poly.pdbx_seq_one_letter_code
_entity_poly.pdbx_strand_id
1 'polypeptide(L)'
;MYPLKIIGLGPGHPDYILPIALKEIAAAEVILCGTRHAESFDASGKEMLFIGKGTPLSELMEKVAKGYQTRKTALVVSGDCGFYSLLTYAKKLVPEKDIVCIPGISSLQYFFAKLAISWEDARLLSLHGRDQD
;
A
#
# COMPACT_ATOMS: atom_id res chain seq x y z
N MET A 1 -16.56 -10.56 -9.69
CA MET A 1 -16.29 -9.83 -8.44
C MET A 1 -14.82 -9.43 -8.46
N TYR A 2 -14.48 -8.17 -8.21
CA TYR A 2 -13.08 -7.75 -8.20
C TYR A 2 -12.42 -8.08 -6.86
N PRO A 3 -11.09 -8.35 -6.83
CA PRO A 3 -10.32 -8.42 -5.60
C PRO A 3 -9.93 -7.03 -5.11
N LEU A 4 -9.64 -6.90 -3.81
CA LEU A 4 -8.98 -5.73 -3.26
C LEU A 4 -7.48 -5.78 -3.58
N LYS A 5 -6.95 -4.78 -4.28
CA LYS A 5 -5.52 -4.69 -4.58
C LYS A 5 -4.80 -3.88 -3.51
N ILE A 6 -3.68 -4.39 -3.02
CA ILE A 6 -2.75 -3.63 -2.17
C ILE A 6 -1.45 -3.47 -2.95
N ILE A 7 -1.05 -2.23 -3.20
CA ILE A 7 -0.01 -1.90 -4.18
C ILE A 7 1.08 -1.09 -3.49
N GLY A 8 2.30 -1.64 -3.44
CA GLY A 8 3.49 -0.94 -2.96
C GLY A 8 4.09 -0.01 -4.02
N LEU A 9 4.28 1.27 -3.69
CA LEU A 9 4.96 2.25 -4.56
C LEU A 9 6.48 2.18 -4.48
N GLY A 10 7.03 1.44 -3.51
CA GLY A 10 8.47 1.47 -3.25
C GLY A 10 8.92 2.66 -2.39
N PRO A 11 10.22 2.95 -2.34
CA PRO A 11 10.86 3.84 -1.35
C PRO A 11 10.63 5.33 -1.58
N GLY A 12 9.94 5.73 -2.65
CA GLY A 12 9.50 7.10 -2.91
C GLY A 12 9.97 7.69 -4.25
N HIS A 13 11.14 7.32 -4.75
CA HIS A 13 11.58 7.81 -6.07
C HIS A 13 10.89 7.02 -7.20
N PRO A 14 10.35 7.69 -8.25
CA PRO A 14 9.55 7.05 -9.30
C PRO A 14 10.21 5.87 -10.01
N ASP A 15 11.53 5.91 -10.22
CA ASP A 15 12.30 4.81 -10.83
C ASP A 15 12.23 3.47 -10.06
N TYR A 16 11.82 3.51 -8.79
CA TYR A 16 11.62 2.30 -7.98
C TYR A 16 10.15 1.84 -7.93
N ILE A 17 9.25 2.48 -8.68
CA ILE A 17 7.87 2.01 -8.84
C ILE A 17 7.87 0.91 -9.91
N LEU A 18 7.39 -0.28 -9.55
CA LEU A 18 7.31 -1.37 -10.52
C LEU A 18 6.28 -1.04 -11.62
N PRO A 19 6.54 -1.41 -12.89
CA PRO A 19 5.58 -1.19 -13.97
C PRO A 19 4.19 -1.79 -13.71
N ILE A 20 4.13 -2.94 -13.04
CA ILE A 20 2.86 -3.56 -12.64
C ILE A 20 2.09 -2.70 -11.63
N ALA A 21 2.76 -2.00 -10.71
CA ALA A 21 2.09 -1.12 -9.76
C ALA A 21 1.38 0.03 -10.48
N LEU A 22 2.07 0.69 -11.42
CA LEU A 22 1.47 1.76 -12.24
C LEU A 22 0.30 1.26 -13.07
N LYS A 23 0.43 0.09 -13.71
CA LYS A 23 -0.65 -0.55 -14.49
C LYS A 23 -1.89 -0.80 -13.63
N GLU A 24 -1.71 -1.33 -12.43
CA GLU A 24 -2.82 -1.67 -11.53
C GLU A 24 -3.47 -0.43 -10.90
N ILE A 25 -2.69 0.61 -10.61
CA ILE A 25 -3.19 1.93 -10.19
C ILE A 25 -3.99 2.59 -11.31
N ALA A 26 -3.49 2.55 -12.55
CA ALA A 26 -4.20 3.10 -13.70
C ALA A 26 -5.56 2.42 -13.93
N ALA A 27 -5.65 1.11 -13.69
CA ALA A 27 -6.89 0.35 -13.79
C ALA A 27 -7.87 0.56 -12.61
N ALA A 28 -7.42 1.16 -11.50
CA ALA A 28 -8.26 1.37 -10.32
C ALA A 28 -9.26 2.53 -10.53
N GLU A 29 -10.46 2.34 -9.98
CA GLU A 29 -11.54 3.32 -9.93
C GLU A 29 -11.61 4.03 -8.57
N VAL A 30 -11.25 3.31 -7.50
CA VAL A 30 -11.19 3.82 -6.13
C VAL A 30 -9.79 3.59 -5.59
N ILE A 31 -9.15 4.64 -5.06
CA ILE A 31 -7.82 4.56 -4.45
C ILE A 31 -7.87 5.09 -3.04
N LEU A 32 -7.49 4.26 -2.07
CA LEU A 32 -7.20 4.70 -0.71
C LEU A 32 -5.68 4.80 -0.52
N CYS A 33 -5.20 5.99 -0.15
CA CYS A 33 -3.77 6.23 0.04
C CYS A 33 -3.48 7.41 1.00
N GLY A 34 -2.23 7.53 1.43
CA GLY A 34 -1.73 8.77 2.04
C GLY A 34 -1.58 9.87 0.98
N THR A 35 -1.71 11.13 1.39
CA THR A 35 -1.70 12.28 0.46
C THR A 35 -0.45 12.36 -0.41
N ARG A 36 0.73 12.08 0.17
CA ARG A 36 2.02 12.12 -0.55
C ARG A 36 2.13 11.05 -1.63
N HIS A 37 1.37 9.95 -1.53
CA HIS A 37 1.42 8.87 -2.52
C HIS A 37 0.78 9.31 -3.84
N ALA A 38 -0.23 10.19 -3.80
CA ALA A 38 -0.92 10.66 -5.00
C ALA A 38 -0.04 11.52 -5.92
N GLU A 39 1.12 11.99 -5.44
CA GLU A 39 2.12 12.68 -6.27
C GLU A 39 2.87 11.70 -7.20
N SER A 40 2.78 10.39 -6.97
CA SER A 40 3.54 9.36 -7.68
C SER A 40 2.80 8.73 -8.87
N PHE A 41 1.55 9.11 -9.13
CA PHE A 41 0.73 8.51 -10.20
C PHE A 41 -0.39 9.45 -10.65
N ASP A 42 -0.95 9.20 -11.83
CA ASP A 42 -2.12 9.93 -12.32
C ASP A 42 -3.41 9.47 -11.60
N ALA A 43 -4.01 10.38 -10.85
CA ALA A 43 -5.25 10.18 -10.11
C ALA A 43 -6.50 10.65 -10.88
N SER A 44 -6.35 11.13 -12.12
CA SER A 44 -7.44 11.70 -12.90
C SER A 44 -8.59 10.71 -13.11
N GLY A 45 -9.82 11.15 -12.85
CA GLY A 45 -11.03 10.34 -13.01
C GLY A 45 -11.23 9.24 -11.96
N LYS A 46 -10.42 9.22 -10.90
CA LYS A 46 -10.51 8.22 -9.81
C LYS A 46 -11.17 8.80 -8.57
N GLU A 47 -11.87 7.97 -7.82
CA GLU A 47 -12.32 8.33 -6.48
C GLU A 47 -11.16 8.18 -5.49
N MET A 48 -10.73 9.29 -4.89
CA MET A 48 -9.60 9.32 -3.96
C MET A 48 -10.08 9.35 -2.51
N LEU A 49 -9.60 8.39 -1.71
CA LEU A 49 -9.83 8.28 -0.28
C LEU A 49 -8.50 8.55 0.45
N PHE A 50 -8.37 9.74 1.05
CA PHE A 50 -7.11 10.16 1.66
C PHE A 50 -7.05 9.88 3.17
N ILE A 51 -6.00 9.17 3.59
CA ILE A 51 -5.68 8.97 5.00
C ILE A 51 -5.22 10.30 5.62
N GLY A 52 -5.67 10.59 6.83
CA GLY A 52 -5.23 11.77 7.60
C GLY A 52 -5.89 13.08 7.19
N LYS A 53 -6.98 13.04 6.40
CA LYS A 53 -7.74 14.21 5.95
C LYS A 53 -9.08 14.39 6.68
N GLY A 54 -9.15 13.98 7.95
CA GLY A 54 -10.31 14.17 8.83
C GLY A 54 -11.25 12.96 8.95
N THR A 55 -11.30 12.08 7.93
CA THR A 55 -12.02 10.80 8.04
C THR A 55 -11.15 9.76 8.77
N PRO A 56 -11.67 9.08 9.81
CA PRO A 56 -10.96 7.99 10.47
C PRO A 56 -10.57 6.86 9.52
N LEU A 57 -9.40 6.26 9.74
CA LEU A 57 -8.92 5.14 8.90
C LEU A 57 -9.90 3.95 8.92
N SER A 58 -10.55 3.68 10.05
CA SER A 58 -11.57 2.63 10.18
C SER A 58 -12.72 2.84 9.20
N GLU A 59 -13.26 4.06 9.11
CA GLU A 59 -14.37 4.38 8.21
C GLU A 59 -13.96 4.27 6.73
N LEU A 60 -12.76 4.74 6.39
CA LEU A 60 -12.22 4.61 5.03
C LEU A 60 -12.08 3.12 4.65
N MET A 61 -11.58 2.30 5.56
CA MET A 61 -11.39 0.87 5.35
C MET A 61 -12.73 0.11 5.26
N GLU A 62 -13.75 0.50 6.03
CA GLU A 62 -15.11 -0.04 5.88
C GLU A 62 -15.72 0.29 4.52
N LYS A 63 -15.53 1.52 4.03
CA LYS A 63 -15.98 1.91 2.68
C LYS A 63 -15.30 1.07 1.60
N VAL A 64 -14.00 0.81 1.75
CA VAL A 64 -13.26 -0.10 0.86
C VAL A 64 -13.81 -1.52 0.93
N ALA A 65 -14.01 -2.07 2.13
CA ALA A 65 -14.48 -3.44 2.34
C ALA A 65 -15.88 -3.68 1.74
N LYS A 66 -16.75 -2.68 1.77
CA LYS A 66 -18.10 -2.74 1.17
C LYS A 66 -18.08 -2.60 -0.37
N GLY A 67 -17.08 -1.92 -0.93
CA GLY A 67 -17.07 -1.52 -2.35
C GLY A 67 -16.17 -2.34 -3.28
N TYR A 68 -15.13 -3.01 -2.77
CA TYR A 68 -14.10 -3.63 -3.64
C TYR A 68 -14.63 -4.71 -4.58
N GLN A 69 -15.76 -5.33 -4.26
CA GLN A 69 -16.34 -6.41 -5.06
C GLN A 69 -16.97 -5.93 -6.37
N THR A 70 -17.42 -4.67 -6.40
CA THR A 70 -18.17 -4.06 -7.52
C THR A 70 -17.35 -3.06 -8.32
N ARG A 71 -16.31 -2.48 -7.72
CA ARG A 71 -15.42 -1.50 -8.35
C ARG A 71 -13.97 -1.89 -8.16
N LYS A 72 -13.11 -1.62 -9.14
CA LYS A 72 -11.66 -1.89 -9.01
C LYS A 72 -11.05 -0.98 -7.95
N THR A 73 -10.82 -1.51 -6.76
CA THR A 73 -10.31 -0.76 -5.60
C THR A 73 -8.86 -1.10 -5.29
N ALA A 74 -8.06 -0.07 -5.05
CA ALA A 74 -6.66 -0.19 -4.66
C ALA A 74 -6.38 0.51 -3.33
N LEU A 75 -5.62 -0.16 -2.46
CA LEU A 75 -4.90 0.45 -1.35
C LEU A 75 -3.46 0.71 -1.82
N VAL A 76 -3.07 1.97 -1.91
CA VAL A 76 -1.70 2.34 -2.34
C VAL A 76 -0.88 2.70 -1.11
N VAL A 77 0.23 1.98 -0.92
CA VAL A 77 1.11 2.08 0.25
C VAL A 77 2.55 2.42 -0.17
N SER A 78 3.31 3.03 0.74
CA SER A 78 4.76 3.18 0.57
C SER A 78 5.49 1.85 0.72
N GLY A 79 6.64 1.71 0.06
CA GLY A 79 7.48 0.53 0.21
C GLY A 79 6.80 -0.71 -0.37
N ASP A 80 6.71 -1.77 0.43
CA ASP A 80 6.09 -3.05 0.09
C ASP A 80 4.77 -3.29 0.84
N CYS A 81 4.06 -4.36 0.50
CA CYS A 81 2.77 -4.68 1.12
C CYS A 81 2.90 -5.46 2.45
N GLY A 82 4.07 -6.01 2.76
CA GLY A 82 4.27 -6.95 3.86
C GLY A 82 4.73 -6.33 5.17
N PHE A 83 5.43 -5.20 5.14
CA PHE A 83 6.02 -4.58 6.32
C PHE A 83 5.31 -3.28 6.73
N TYR A 84 4.59 -3.29 7.86
CA TYR A 84 3.81 -2.14 8.39
C TYR A 84 2.83 -1.48 7.40
N SER A 85 2.29 -2.29 6.50
CA SER A 85 1.33 -1.86 5.48
C SER A 85 -0.12 -1.95 5.97
N LEU A 86 -1.01 -1.28 5.24
CA LEU A 86 -2.46 -1.40 5.34
C LEU A 86 -2.99 -2.83 5.12
N LEU A 87 -2.16 -3.77 4.62
CA LEU A 87 -2.51 -5.18 4.53
C LEU A 87 -3.04 -5.76 5.85
N THR A 88 -2.40 -5.39 6.98
CA THR A 88 -2.83 -5.85 8.30
C THR A 88 -4.23 -5.35 8.70
N TYR A 89 -4.61 -4.15 8.25
CA TYR A 89 -5.96 -3.62 8.42
C TYR A 89 -6.94 -4.27 7.45
N ALA A 90 -6.56 -4.43 6.19
CA ALA A 90 -7.40 -5.04 5.15
C ALA A 90 -7.83 -6.47 5.52
N LYS A 91 -6.90 -7.28 6.05
CA LYS A 91 -7.18 -8.66 6.50
C LYS A 91 -8.22 -8.75 7.62
N LYS A 92 -8.51 -7.67 8.36
CA LYS A 92 -9.55 -7.65 9.40
C LYS A 92 -10.96 -7.50 8.83
N LEU A 93 -11.09 -7.00 7.60
CA LEU A 93 -12.38 -6.60 7.00
C LEU A 93 -12.67 -7.32 5.68
N VAL A 94 -11.65 -7.84 5.01
CA VAL A 94 -11.75 -8.49 3.70
C VAL A 94 -11.20 -9.91 3.79
N PRO A 95 -11.91 -10.93 3.24
CA PRO A 95 -11.41 -12.31 3.19
C PRO A 95 -10.06 -12.39 2.48
N GLU A 96 -9.11 -13.16 3.03
CA GLU A 96 -7.76 -13.25 2.49
C GLU A 96 -7.72 -13.70 1.01
N LYS A 97 -8.61 -14.60 0.62
CA LYS A 97 -8.76 -15.07 -0.78
C LYS A 97 -9.12 -13.95 -1.77
N ASP A 98 -9.64 -12.83 -1.29
CA ASP A 98 -10.09 -11.70 -2.11
C ASP A 98 -9.05 -10.55 -2.12
N ILE A 99 -7.89 -10.73 -1.47
CA ILE A 99 -6.80 -9.75 -1.41
C ILE A 99 -5.69 -10.15 -2.38
N VAL A 100 -5.26 -9.21 -3.21
CA VAL A 100 -4.10 -9.37 -4.10
C VAL A 100 -3.05 -8.32 -3.77
N CYS A 101 -1.84 -8.75 -3.43
CA CYS A 101 -0.72 -7.86 -3.15
C CYS A 101 0.19 -7.73 -4.37
N ILE A 102 0.43 -6.48 -4.80
CA ILE A 102 1.47 -6.13 -5.76
C ILE A 102 2.65 -5.56 -4.98
N PRO A 103 3.81 -6.24 -4.98
CA PRO A 103 4.94 -5.81 -4.17
C PRO A 103 5.48 -4.47 -4.64
N GLY A 104 6.25 -3.83 -3.75
CA GLY A 104 7.12 -2.70 -4.08
C GLY A 104 8.48 -2.93 -3.42
N ILE A 105 9.46 -2.10 -3.74
CA ILE A 105 10.78 -2.16 -3.10
C ILE A 105 10.66 -1.60 -1.67
N SER A 106 10.88 -2.41 -0.65
CA SER A 106 10.79 -1.95 0.74
C SER A 106 11.91 -0.95 1.06
N SER A 107 11.69 -0.11 2.08
CA SER A 107 12.74 0.81 2.57
C SER A 107 14.00 0.07 3.01
N LEU A 108 13.85 -1.14 3.54
CA LEU A 108 14.95 -2.01 3.95
C LEU A 108 15.75 -2.48 2.73
N GLN A 109 15.07 -3.06 1.72
CA GLN A 109 15.72 -3.48 0.48
C GLN A 109 16.48 -2.31 -0.18
N TYR A 110 15.83 -1.14 -0.24
CA TYR A 110 16.45 0.07 -0.76
C TYR A 110 17.69 0.49 0.04
N PHE A 111 17.61 0.49 1.36
CA PHE A 111 18.71 0.87 2.25
C PHE A 111 19.93 -0.05 2.12
N PHE A 112 19.73 -1.37 2.23
CA PHE A 112 20.82 -2.35 2.08
C PHE A 112 21.45 -2.29 0.68
N ALA A 113 20.65 -2.11 -0.37
CA ALA A 113 21.15 -1.94 -1.73
C ALA A 113 22.01 -0.68 -1.91
N LYS A 114 21.64 0.45 -1.27
CA LYS A 114 22.45 1.68 -1.33
C LYS A 114 23.79 1.57 -0.61
N LEU A 115 23.89 0.67 0.37
CA LEU A 115 25.11 0.39 1.11
C LEU A 115 25.91 -0.79 0.53
N ALA A 116 25.40 -1.47 -0.51
CA ALA A 116 25.98 -2.66 -1.11
C ALA A 116 26.32 -3.77 -0.08
N ILE A 117 25.47 -3.93 0.93
CA ILE A 117 25.62 -4.94 1.98
C ILE A 117 24.51 -5.97 1.93
N SER A 118 24.86 -7.21 2.27
CA SER A 118 23.93 -8.31 2.39
C SER A 118 23.11 -8.18 3.68
N TRP A 119 21.95 -8.84 3.73
CA TRP A 119 20.99 -8.70 4.83
C TRP A 119 20.37 -10.03 5.25
N GLU A 120 21.00 -11.15 4.88
CA GLU A 120 20.59 -12.50 5.30
C GLU A 120 20.39 -12.63 6.81
N ASP A 121 21.23 -11.96 7.61
CA ASP A 121 21.20 -12.02 9.06
C ASP A 121 20.46 -10.85 9.73
N ALA A 122 19.86 -9.95 8.94
CA ALA A 122 19.15 -8.79 9.48
C ALA A 122 17.95 -9.20 10.35
N ARG A 123 17.75 -8.48 11.47
CA ARG A 123 16.54 -8.60 12.30
C ARG A 123 15.64 -7.41 12.04
N LEU A 124 14.41 -7.69 11.64
CA LEU A 124 13.43 -6.66 11.31
C LEU A 124 12.66 -6.24 12.56
N LEU A 125 12.80 -4.98 12.95
CA LEU A 125 12.13 -4.38 14.09
C LEU A 125 11.32 -3.16 13.64
N SER A 126 10.31 -2.80 14.42
CA SER A 126 9.64 -1.51 14.28
C SER A 126 9.33 -0.92 15.62
N LEU A 127 9.70 0.35 15.72
CA LEU A 127 9.52 1.21 16.88
C LEU A 127 8.28 2.10 16.72
N HIS A 128 7.49 1.91 15.67
CA HIS A 128 6.33 2.74 15.39
C HIS A 128 5.12 2.28 16.20
N GLY A 129 4.67 3.11 17.14
CA GLY A 129 3.42 2.90 17.88
C GLY A 129 3.44 1.66 18.79
N ARG A 130 4.59 1.28 19.32
CA ARG A 130 4.76 0.17 20.26
C ARG A 130 5.60 0.59 21.44
N ASP A 131 5.19 0.12 22.62
CA ASP A 131 6.03 0.13 23.80
C ASP A 131 7.21 -0.83 23.57
N GLN A 132 8.42 -0.36 23.87
CA GLN A 132 9.62 -1.16 23.79
C GLN A 132 9.76 -1.88 25.13
N ASP A 133 9.65 -3.21 25.13
CA ASP A 133 10.30 -4.05 26.14
C ASP A 133 11.72 -4.38 25.68
#